data_AF-A0A1W9SY32-F1
#
_entry.id   AF-A0A1W9SY32-F1
#
_cell.length_a   1.000
_cell.length_b   1.000
_cell.length_c   1.000
_cell.angle_alpha   90.00
_cell.angle_beta   90.00
_cell.angle_gamma   90.00
#
_symmetry.space_group_name_H-M   'P 1'
#
loop_
_entity.id
_entity.type
_entity.pdbx_description
1 polymer ?
#
loop_
_entity_poly.entity_id
_entity_poly.type
_entity_poly.pdbx_seq_one_letter_code
_entity_poly.pdbx_strand_id
1 'polypeptide(L)' 'MERIGYILLSVVAAGWLIAMLAGMIVAFPFGLIGLIVIIGIGFLFAKVVKDRMENKEDDYYSKNVDK' A
#
# COMPACT_ATOMS: atom_id res chain seq x y z
N MET A 1 -5.42 -9.68 -24.67
CA MET A 1 -6.19 -10.46 -23.68
C MET A 1 -5.69 -10.23 -22.25
N GLU A 2 -4.38 -10.17 -22.01
CA GLU A 2 -3.78 -9.95 -20.68
C GLU A 2 -4.25 -8.67 -19.98
N ARG A 3 -4.32 -7.55 -20.70
CA ARG A 3 -4.73 -6.25 -20.13
C ARG A 3 -6.16 -6.27 -19.56
N ILE A 4 -7.08 -7.00 -20.20
CA ILE A 4 -8.47 -7.17 -19.72
C ILE A 4 -8.47 -8.07 -18.47
N GLY A 5 -7.66 -9.13 -18.47
CA GLY A 5 -7.47 -9.98 -17.30
C GLY A 5 -6.94 -9.22 -16.10
N TYR A 6 -5.94 -8.35 -16.29
CA TYR A 6 -5.40 -7.51 -15.20
C TYR A 6 -6.42 -6.49 -14.69
N ILE A 7 -7.23 -5.90 -15.55
CA ILE A 7 -8.30 -4.98 -15.13
C ILE A 7 -9.34 -5.72 -14.28
N LEU A 8 -9.80 -6.89 -14.73
CA LEU A 8 -10.75 -7.71 -13.98
C LEU A 8 -10.18 -8.15 -12.63
N LEU A 9 -8.94 -8.63 -12.62
CA LEU A 9 -8.25 -9.03 -11.40
C LEU A 9 -8.11 -7.86 -10.41
N SER A 10 -7.80 -6.67 -10.91
CA SER A 10 -7.67 -5.46 -10.08
C SER A 10 -8.99 -5.06 -9.44
N VAL A 11 -10.11 -5.15 -10.18
CA VAL A 11 -11.45 -4.85 -9.65
C VAL A 11 -11.85 -5.86 -8.57
N VAL A 12 -11.62 -7.15 -8.82
CA VAL A 12 -11.92 -8.21 -7.85
C VAL A 12 -11.06 -8.05 -6.59
N ALA A 13 -9.76 -7.81 -6.75
CA ALA A 13 -8.85 -7.60 -5.64
C ALA A 13 -9.25 -6.36 -4.80
N ALA A 14 -9.61 -5.25 -5.46
CA ALA A 14 -10.07 -4.05 -4.78
C ALA A 14 -11.38 -4.31 -4.00
N GLY A 15 -12.35 -4.98 -4.61
CA GLY A 15 -13.60 -5.35 -3.94
C GLY A 15 -13.38 -6.27 -2.74
N TRP A 16 -12.49 -7.25 -2.87
CA TRP A 16 -12.13 -8.16 -1.77
C TRP A 16 -11.46 -7.42 -0.61
N LEU A 17 -10.54 -6.50 -0.89
CA LEU A 17 -9.89 -5.67 0.13
C LEU A 17 -10.92 -4.78 0.87
N ILE A 18 -11.86 -4.17 0.15
CA ILE A 18 -12.93 -3.37 0.75
C ILE A 18 -13.80 -4.25 1.66
N ALA A 19 -14.20 -5.44 1.21
CA ALA A 19 -15.01 -6.37 1.99
C ALA A 19 -14.28 -6.85 3.26
N MET A 20 -12.98 -7.13 3.16
CA MET A 20 -12.12 -7.47 4.31
C MET A 20 -12.08 -6.33 5.33
N LEU A 21 -11.85 -5.10 4.89
CA LEU A 21 -11.82 -3.93 5.77
C LEU A 21 -13.18 -3.70 6.45
N ALA A 22 -14.28 -3.81 5.72
CA ALA A 22 -15.63 -3.70 6.28
C ALA A 22 -15.90 -4.81 7.32
N GLY A 23 -15.52 -6.05 7.02
CA GLY A 23 -15.64 -7.18 7.94
C GLY A 23 -14.84 -6.98 9.23
N MET A 24 -13.62 -6.45 9.13
CA MET A 24 -12.79 -6.13 10.30
C MET A 24 -13.43 -5.05 11.19
N ILE A 25 -14.07 -4.04 10.59
CA ILE A 25 -14.76 -2.98 11.35
C ILE A 25 -15.94 -3.56 12.14
N VAL A 26 -16.72 -4.44 11.52
CA VAL A 26 -17.92 -5.04 12.14
C VAL A 26 -17.56 -6.09 13.19
N ALA A 27 -16.49 -6.87 12.97
CA ALA A 27 -16.15 -8.00 13.84
C ALA A 27 -15.42 -7.62 15.15
N PHE A 28 -14.93 -6.39 15.30
CA PHE A 28 -14.13 -5.98 16.46
C PHE A 28 -14.70 -4.75 17.19
N PRO A 29 -14.70 -4.73 18.53
CA PRO A 29 -15.19 -3.60 19.34
C PRO A 29 -14.43 -2.29 19.10
N PHE A 30 -13.22 -2.35 18.53
CA PHE A 30 -12.38 -1.20 18.20
C PHE A 30 -12.10 -1.05 16.70
N GLY A 31 -12.95 -1.61 15.83
CA GLY A 31 -12.73 -1.71 14.39
C GLY A 31 -12.36 -0.40 13.69
N LEU A 32 -13.03 0.71 14.03
CA LEU A 32 -12.73 2.04 13.49
C LEU A 32 -11.35 2.57 13.91
N ILE A 33 -10.95 2.35 15.16
CA ILE A 33 -9.63 2.76 15.66
C ILE A 33 -8.54 1.96 14.95
N GLY A 34 -8.73 0.65 14.80
CA GLY A 34 -7.84 -0.21 14.01
C GLY A 34 -7.70 0.26 12.56
N LEU A 35 -8.81 0.66 11.92
CA LEU A 35 -8.80 1.18 10.56
C LEU A 35 -7.98 2.48 10.44
N ILE A 36 -8.16 3.42 11.38
CA ILE A 36 -7.39 4.67 11.42
C ILE A 36 -5.89 4.37 11.55
N VAL A 37 -5.51 3.42 12.41
CA VAL A 37 -4.10 3.02 12.56
C VAL A 37 -3.55 2.40 11.27
N ILE A 38 -4.29 1.50 10.63
CA ILE A 38 -3.87 0.87 9.36
C ILE A 38 -3.70 1.93 8.27
N ILE A 39 -4.64 2.86 8.13
CA ILE A 39 -4.54 3.97 7.16
C ILE A 39 -3.32 4.84 7.49
N GLY A 40 -3.11 5.20 8.76
CA GLY A 40 -1.97 6.00 9.20
C GLY A 40 -0.63 5.34 8.85
N ILE A 41 -0.49 4.03 9.15
CA ILE A 41 0.69 3.25 8.79
C ILE A 41 0.85 3.18 7.26
N GLY A 42 -0.24 2.97 6.51
CA GLY A 42 -0.22 2.95 5.05
C GLY A 42 0.27 4.28 4.45
N PHE A 43 -0.17 5.40 5.00
CA PHE A 43 0.30 6.73 4.59
C PHE A 43 1.79 6.93 4.90
N LEU A 44 2.25 6.52 6.08
CA LEU A 44 3.68 6.59 6.44
C LEU A 44 4.52 5.72 5.52
N PHE A 45 4.06 4.51 5.20
CA PHE A 45 4.73 3.63 4.26
C PHE A 45 4.80 4.26 2.86
N ALA A 46 3.68 4.77 2.34
CA ALA A 46 3.65 5.45 1.05
C ALA A 46 4.58 6.66 1.00
N LYS A 47 4.67 7.43 2.10
CA LYS A 47 5.63 8.52 2.25
C LYS A 47 7.07 8.01 2.16
N VAL A 48 7.42 6.96 2.90
CA VAL A 48 8.78 6.38 2.86
C VAL A 48 9.15 5.90 1.46
N VAL A 49 8.22 5.23 0.77
CA VAL A 49 8.44 4.79 -0.62
C VAL A 49 8.67 5.98 -1.53
N LYS A 50 7.83 7.03 -1.44
CA LYS A 50 7.99 8.25 -2.22
C LYS A 50 9.35 8.91 -1.95
N ASP A 51 9.68 9.12 -0.67
CA ASP A 51 10.93 9.76 -0.26
C ASP A 51 12.14 8.96 -0.76
N ARG A 52 12.07 7.62 -0.78
CA ARG A 52 13.14 6.78 -1.35
C ARG A 52 13.26 6.91 -2.87
N MET A 53 12.14 6.98 -3.59
CA MET A 53 12.12 7.14 -5.05
C MET A 53 12.68 8.51 -5.49
N GLU A 54 12.52 9.54 -4.66
CA GLU A 54 12.98 10.91 -4.94
C GLU A 54 14.42 11.18 -4.44
N ASN A 55 15.02 10.26 -3.67
CA ASN A 55 16.35 10.44 -3.08
C ASN A 55 17.49 10.19 -4.09
N LYS A 56 17.90 11.27 -4.77
CA LYS A 56 18.98 11.26 -5.78
C LYS A 56 20.37 10.96 -5.21
N GLU A 57 20.62 11.35 -3.96
CA GLU A 57 21.93 11.15 -3.33
C GLU A 57 22.14 9.66 -3.02
N ASP A 58 21.15 9.04 -2.37
CA ASP A 58 21.18 7.60 -2.07
C ASP A 58 21.21 6.75 -3.36
N ASP A 59 20.51 7.20 -4.40
CA ASP A 59 20.61 6.65 -5.75
C ASP A 59 22.00 6.78 -6.37
N TYR A 60 22.69 7.90 -6.15
CA TYR A 60 24.04 8.10 -6.64
C TYR A 60 25.03 7.17 -5.95
N TYR A 61 25.01 7.11 -4.62
CA TYR A 61 25.92 6.24 -3.86
C TYR A 61 25.65 4.75 -4.13
N SER A 62 24.39 4.32 -4.11
CA SER A 62 24.04 2.92 -4.41
C SER A 62 24.43 2.46 -5.82
N LYS A 63 24.47 3.37 -6.80
CA LYS A 63 24.84 3.04 -8.19
C LYS A 63 26.33 3.17 -8.49
N ASN A 64 27.03 4.05 -7.77
CA ASN A 64 28.40 4.47 -8.13
C ASN A 64 29.45 4.16 -7.05
N VAL A 65 29.04 3.86 -5.81
CA VAL A 65 29.97 3.74 -4.66
C VAL A 65 29.94 2.36 -4.01
N ASP A 66 28.93 1.51 -4.27
CA ASP A 66 29.02 0.07 -4.02
C ASP A 66 29.17 -0.70 -5.34
N LYS A 67 30.43 -0.98 -5.71
CA LYS A 67 30.86 -2.05 -6.63
C LYS A 67 32.26 -2.54 -6.26
#